data_AF-A0A5Z0XHR5-F1
#
_entry.id   AF-A0A5Z0XHR5-F1
#
_cell.length_a   1.000
_cell.length_b   1.000
_cell.length_c   1.000
_cell.angle_alpha   90.00
_cell.angle_beta   90.00
_cell.angle_gamma   90.00
#
_symmetry.space_group_name_H-M   'P 1'
#
loop_
_entity.id
_entity.type
_entity.pdbx_description
1 polymer ?
#
loop_
_entity_poly.entity_id
_entity_poly.type
_entity_poly.pdbx_seq_one_letter_code
_entity_poly.pdbx_strand_id
1 'polypeptide(L)'
;GGLNHLRSLESLLVLFKTSPKNYALNFIDEKNLSELRLAGDFLLSLKSAMNLLSAKDEDEFLLINVHDLSELMYKKAKKHFGANELLVQKALQSMHTIGFYTHFLAKQIQDGLNHTLKQEYKFKTLVEVLEYLLKLEDKHVIFDLNLVFALRRLKYGKKDIEKALILFEKIFYKRHSFCVLKLLLDSGILKDLCKPFWTVRFLSDEEGNYSFDEQVFLMLSEFEKYEDELEILQKLKTDEKMILKLVILLSAIESENEISLAGIYRAYCSKFDLKNEILEWGLKIFKNNNALKDLVEKEDIYNPIVVSSLVSKLENLENLELLYTLTWLKAKALNYNAFYFRVLDKLLENAKQGFEDENLLEESARRVKKELTLKRSKIFLE
;
A
#
# COMPACT_ATOMS: atom_id res chain seq x y z
N GLY A 1 -5.39 18.15 0.28
CA GLY A 1 -6.64 17.79 1.00
C GLY A 1 -6.74 18.56 2.31
N GLY A 2 -7.90 18.59 2.96
CA GLY A 2 -8.09 19.26 4.27
C GLY A 2 -9.07 20.44 4.26
N LEU A 3 -9.28 21.09 5.42
CA LEU A 3 -10.32 22.11 5.61
C LEU A 3 -10.14 23.34 4.71
N ASN A 4 -8.91 23.79 4.47
CA ASN A 4 -8.64 24.89 3.53
C ASN A 4 -9.06 24.54 2.10
N HIS A 5 -8.78 23.31 1.65
CA HIS A 5 -9.22 22.84 0.33
C HIS A 5 -10.74 22.71 0.24
N LEU A 6 -11.40 22.30 1.33
CA LEU A 6 -12.86 22.25 1.41
C LEU A 6 -13.47 23.64 1.29
N ARG A 7 -12.96 24.62 2.05
CA ARG A 7 -13.40 26.02 1.99
C ARG A 7 -13.21 26.64 0.61
N SER A 8 -12.07 26.38 -0.03
CA SER A 8 -11.81 26.81 -1.41
C SER A 8 -12.78 26.18 -2.40
N LEU A 9 -13.08 24.89 -2.25
CA LEU A 9 -14.08 24.21 -3.07
C LEU A 9 -15.48 24.80 -2.88
N GLU A 10 -15.90 25.05 -1.64
CA GLU A 10 -17.21 25.67 -1.36
C GLU A 10 -17.32 27.05 -2.00
N SER A 11 -16.26 27.86 -1.88
CA SER A 11 -16.19 29.19 -2.52
C SER A 11 -16.31 29.07 -4.04
N LEU A 12 -15.61 28.11 -4.65
CA LEU A 12 -15.67 27.83 -6.09
C LEU A 12 -17.09 27.41 -6.53
N LEU A 13 -17.72 26.50 -5.78
CA LEU A 13 -19.07 26.02 -6.07
C LEU A 13 -20.13 27.12 -5.95
N VAL A 14 -19.96 28.05 -5.01
CA VAL A 14 -20.83 29.22 -4.84
C VAL A 14 -20.64 30.21 -5.98
N LEU A 15 -19.40 30.48 -6.39
CA LEU A 15 -19.08 31.44 -7.45
C LEU A 15 -19.73 31.06 -8.80
N PHE A 16 -19.74 29.78 -9.14
CA PHE A 16 -20.26 29.27 -10.41
C PHE A 16 -21.69 28.70 -10.32
N LYS A 17 -22.38 28.94 -9.20
CA LYS A 17 -23.74 28.43 -8.97
C LYS A 17 -24.74 29.10 -9.92
N THR A 18 -25.35 28.31 -10.80
CA THR A 18 -26.38 28.78 -11.76
C THR A 18 -27.83 28.54 -11.31
N SER A 19 -28.04 27.79 -10.22
CA SER A 19 -29.37 27.47 -9.69
C SER A 19 -29.33 27.27 -8.18
N PRO A 20 -30.46 27.29 -7.44
CA PRO A 20 -30.49 27.07 -5.99
C PRO A 20 -29.93 25.71 -5.54
N LYS A 21 -29.94 24.71 -6.42
CA LYS A 21 -29.41 23.36 -6.17
C LYS A 21 -27.90 23.40 -5.93
N ASN A 22 -27.38 22.41 -5.20
CA ASN A 22 -25.94 22.30 -4.98
C ASN A 22 -25.23 22.07 -6.32
N TYR A 23 -24.38 23.01 -6.73
CA TYR A 23 -23.73 23.01 -8.04
C TYR A 23 -22.85 21.77 -8.28
N ALA A 24 -22.31 21.15 -7.21
CA ALA A 24 -21.54 19.92 -7.32
C ALA A 24 -22.36 18.76 -7.92
N LEU A 25 -23.69 18.73 -7.70
CA LEU A 25 -24.57 17.68 -8.22
C LEU A 25 -24.67 17.65 -9.75
N ASN A 26 -24.20 18.70 -10.43
CA ASN A 26 -24.08 18.69 -11.88
C ASN A 26 -22.95 17.76 -12.37
N PHE A 27 -22.02 17.40 -11.48
CA PHE A 27 -20.80 16.65 -11.82
C PHE A 27 -20.67 15.32 -11.06
N ILE A 28 -21.18 15.25 -9.83
CA ILE A 28 -21.16 14.06 -8.97
C ILE A 28 -22.56 13.67 -8.52
N ASP A 29 -22.76 12.40 -8.16
CA ASP A 29 -24.02 11.92 -7.59
C ASP A 29 -24.15 12.26 -6.09
N GLU A 30 -25.35 12.05 -5.53
CA GLU A 30 -25.65 12.32 -4.13
C GLU A 30 -24.80 11.48 -3.16
N LYS A 31 -24.47 10.24 -3.54
CA LYS A 31 -23.62 9.35 -2.73
C LYS A 31 -22.22 9.93 -2.57
N ASN A 32 -21.61 10.36 -3.66
CA ASN A 32 -20.30 10.99 -3.67
C ASN A 32 -20.31 12.34 -2.94
N LEU A 33 -21.37 13.14 -3.11
CA LEU A 33 -21.52 14.39 -2.35
C LEU A 33 -21.65 14.14 -0.85
N SER A 34 -22.41 13.12 -0.44
CA SER A 34 -22.54 12.72 0.96
C SER A 34 -21.19 12.29 1.54
N GLU A 35 -20.40 11.53 0.79
CA GLU A 35 -19.06 11.13 1.22
C GLU A 35 -18.12 12.33 1.43
N LEU A 36 -18.14 13.30 0.51
CA LEU A 36 -17.38 14.55 0.66
C LEU A 36 -17.80 15.32 1.92
N ARG A 37 -19.10 15.44 2.19
CA ARG A 37 -19.61 16.12 3.38
C ARG A 37 -19.18 15.41 4.67
N LEU A 38 -19.34 14.08 4.72
CA LEU A 38 -18.91 13.30 5.88
C LEU A 38 -17.40 13.41 6.16
N ALA A 39 -16.59 13.54 5.12
CA ALA A 39 -15.15 13.82 5.27
C ALA A 39 -14.91 15.23 5.85
N GLY A 40 -15.63 16.24 5.37
CA GLY A 40 -15.57 17.60 5.90
C GLY A 40 -16.01 17.69 7.36
N ASP A 41 -17.16 17.13 7.70
CA ASP A 41 -17.73 17.09 9.04
C ASP A 41 -16.78 16.40 10.04
N PHE A 42 -16.15 15.31 9.60
CA PHE A 42 -15.15 14.62 10.42
C PHE A 42 -13.94 15.52 10.71
N LEU A 43 -13.37 16.17 9.70
CA LEU A 43 -12.20 17.05 9.92
C LEU A 43 -12.56 18.30 10.74
N LEU A 44 -13.76 18.85 10.60
CA LEU A 44 -14.24 19.95 11.45
C LEU A 44 -14.35 19.50 12.90
N SER A 45 -14.91 18.31 13.13
CA SER A 45 -15.02 17.71 14.47
C SER A 45 -13.64 17.45 15.07
N LEU A 46 -12.70 16.95 14.28
CA LEU A 46 -11.30 16.73 14.69
C LEU A 46 -10.63 18.06 15.05
N LYS A 47 -10.78 19.10 14.23
CA LYS A 47 -10.26 20.44 14.55
C LYS A 47 -10.87 20.98 15.85
N SER A 48 -12.18 20.84 16.06
CA SER A 48 -12.80 21.23 17.33
C SER A 48 -12.22 20.48 18.53
N ALA A 49 -11.98 19.17 18.40
CA ALA A 49 -11.35 18.37 19.45
C ALA A 49 -9.90 18.84 19.74
N MET A 50 -9.12 19.15 18.70
CA MET A 50 -7.77 19.71 18.83
C MET A 50 -7.77 21.06 19.55
N ASN A 51 -8.72 21.94 19.21
CA ASN A 51 -8.83 23.26 19.83
C ASN A 51 -9.26 23.17 21.30
N LEU A 52 -10.12 22.21 21.64
CA LEU A 52 -10.51 21.95 23.03
C LEU A 52 -9.33 21.44 23.87
N LEU A 53 -8.49 20.58 23.30
CA LEU A 53 -7.35 20.00 24.00
C LEU A 53 -6.21 21.01 24.22
N SER A 54 -5.92 21.82 23.20
CA SER A 54 -4.84 22.83 23.24
C SER A 54 -5.25 24.16 23.87
N ALA A 55 -6.56 24.38 24.07
CA ALA A 55 -7.16 25.66 24.44
C ALA A 55 -6.79 26.83 23.50
N LYS A 56 -6.42 26.53 22.24
CA LYS A 56 -6.03 27.49 21.20
C LYS A 56 -6.63 27.07 19.84
N ASP A 57 -6.52 27.93 18.84
CA ASP A 57 -6.87 27.54 17.46
C ASP A 57 -5.67 26.81 16.85
N GLU A 58 -5.74 25.48 16.83
CA GLU A 58 -4.72 24.60 16.27
C GLU A 58 -5.10 24.18 14.87
N ASP A 59 -4.16 24.32 13.95
CA ASP A 59 -4.30 23.92 12.55
C ASP A 59 -3.42 22.71 12.19
N GLU A 60 -2.54 22.28 13.10
CA GLU A 60 -1.60 21.18 12.89
C GLU A 60 -1.97 19.95 13.71
N PHE A 61 -2.18 18.83 13.03
CA PHE A 61 -2.47 17.55 13.67
C PHE A 61 -1.16 16.84 14.05
N LEU A 62 -0.82 16.87 15.34
CA LEU A 62 0.40 16.26 15.87
C LEU A 62 0.13 14.84 16.39
N LEU A 63 0.96 13.87 15.97
CA LEU A 63 0.82 12.47 16.37
C LEU A 63 0.93 12.26 17.89
N ILE A 64 1.70 13.11 18.58
CA ILE A 64 1.86 13.05 20.04
C ILE A 64 0.54 13.23 20.80
N ASN A 65 -0.44 13.95 20.23
CA ASN A 65 -1.73 14.22 20.85
C ASN A 65 -2.80 13.19 20.48
N VAL A 66 -2.48 12.19 19.65
CA VAL A 66 -3.47 11.26 19.08
C VAL A 66 -4.20 10.47 20.16
N HIS A 67 -3.51 10.08 21.23
CA HIS A 67 -4.10 9.32 22.31
C HIS A 67 -5.26 10.09 22.96
N ASP A 68 -4.97 11.29 23.47
CA ASP A 68 -5.96 12.15 24.12
C ASP A 68 -7.10 12.54 23.17
N LEU A 69 -6.78 12.80 21.90
CA LEU A 69 -7.79 13.09 20.86
C LEU A 69 -8.69 11.88 20.60
N SER A 70 -8.15 10.67 20.62
CA SER A 70 -8.94 9.45 20.42
C SER A 70 -9.93 9.23 21.56
N GLU A 71 -9.54 9.54 22.80
CA GLU A 71 -10.40 9.47 23.97
C GLU A 71 -11.50 10.55 23.91
N LEU A 72 -11.12 11.80 23.63
CA LEU A 72 -12.05 12.92 23.53
C LEU A 72 -13.09 12.71 22.42
N MET A 73 -12.69 12.11 21.30
CA MET A 73 -13.58 11.77 20.19
C MET A 73 -14.29 10.41 20.37
N TYR A 74 -14.15 9.75 21.52
CA TYR A 74 -14.74 8.45 21.86
C TYR A 74 -14.48 7.37 20.80
N LYS A 75 -13.27 7.37 20.22
CA LYS A 75 -12.87 6.35 19.25
C LYS A 75 -12.64 5.02 19.96
N LYS A 76 -13.27 3.98 19.42
CA LYS A 76 -13.14 2.61 19.94
C LYS A 76 -12.20 1.81 19.03
N ALA A 77 -11.32 1.04 19.65
CA ALA A 77 -10.52 0.05 18.97
C ALA A 77 -11.40 -0.97 18.22
N LYS A 78 -10.83 -1.54 17.17
CA LYS A 78 -11.41 -2.67 16.41
C LYS A 78 -10.44 -3.84 16.49
N LYS A 79 -10.89 -5.04 16.09
CA LYS A 79 -10.14 -6.31 16.22
C LYS A 79 -8.65 -6.25 15.87
N HIS A 80 -8.24 -5.45 14.90
CA HIS A 80 -6.87 -5.41 14.39
C HIS A 80 -6.17 -4.06 14.56
N PHE A 81 -6.88 -3.04 15.04
CA PHE A 81 -6.35 -1.68 15.13
C PHE A 81 -6.84 -0.96 16.38
N GLY A 82 -5.91 -0.30 17.07
CA GLY A 82 -6.15 0.58 18.20
C GLY A 82 -6.95 1.82 17.83
N ALA A 83 -7.46 2.53 18.84
CA ALA A 83 -8.22 3.75 18.63
C ALA A 83 -7.39 4.85 17.95
N ASN A 84 -6.10 4.92 18.27
CA ASN A 84 -5.13 5.89 17.73
C ASN A 84 -4.96 5.74 16.22
N GLU A 85 -4.57 4.54 15.76
CA GLU A 85 -4.39 4.21 14.34
C GLU A 85 -5.66 4.50 13.53
N LEU A 86 -6.83 4.12 14.07
CA LEU A 86 -8.12 4.36 13.42
C LEU A 86 -8.48 5.86 13.33
N LEU A 87 -8.04 6.67 14.29
CA LEU A 87 -8.22 8.12 14.24
C LEU A 87 -7.37 8.73 13.13
N VAL A 88 -6.07 8.40 13.10
CA VAL A 88 -5.12 8.89 12.10
C VAL A 88 -5.55 8.43 10.70
N GLN A 89 -5.87 7.14 10.54
CA GLN A 89 -6.36 6.58 9.28
C GLN A 89 -7.61 7.33 8.78
N LYS A 90 -8.54 7.66 9.69
CA LYS A 90 -9.75 8.40 9.30
C LYS A 90 -9.46 9.86 8.94
N ALA A 91 -8.50 10.50 9.59
CA ALA A 91 -8.05 11.84 9.26
C ALA A 91 -7.42 11.88 7.86
N LEU A 92 -6.46 10.99 7.58
CA LEU A 92 -5.81 10.86 6.28
C LEU A 92 -6.83 10.53 5.17
N GLN A 93 -7.73 9.57 5.41
CA GLN A 93 -8.81 9.25 4.48
C GLN A 93 -9.67 10.47 4.15
N SER A 94 -10.04 11.27 5.17
CA SER A 94 -10.92 12.43 4.99
C SER A 94 -10.19 13.56 4.25
N MET A 95 -8.91 13.80 4.55
CA MET A 95 -8.06 14.73 3.82
C MET A 95 -7.90 14.32 2.35
N HIS A 96 -7.61 13.05 2.08
CA HIS A 96 -7.52 12.51 0.73
C HIS A 96 -8.85 12.70 -0.01
N THR A 97 -9.97 12.32 0.61
CA THR A 97 -11.32 12.42 0.02
C THR A 97 -11.64 13.85 -0.41
N ILE A 98 -11.43 14.83 0.48
CA ILE A 98 -11.62 16.25 0.16
C ILE A 98 -10.71 16.67 -0.99
N GLY A 99 -9.41 16.36 -0.90
CA GLY A 99 -8.45 16.69 -1.96
C GLY A 99 -8.88 16.13 -3.31
N PHE A 100 -9.25 14.86 -3.35
CA PHE A 100 -9.66 14.16 -4.56
C PHE A 100 -10.90 14.79 -5.22
N TYR A 101 -11.95 15.07 -4.44
CA TYR A 101 -13.15 15.73 -4.95
C TYR A 101 -12.89 17.19 -5.35
N THR A 102 -12.07 17.94 -4.61
CA THR A 102 -11.71 19.32 -4.95
C THR A 102 -11.05 19.38 -6.32
N HIS A 103 -10.05 18.53 -6.58
CA HIS A 103 -9.36 18.51 -7.88
C HIS A 103 -10.30 18.11 -9.02
N PHE A 104 -11.15 17.09 -8.81
CA PHE A 104 -12.12 16.67 -9.82
C PHE A 104 -13.12 17.77 -10.15
N LEU A 105 -13.77 18.35 -9.13
CA LEU A 105 -14.79 19.37 -9.34
C LEU A 105 -14.19 20.65 -9.94
N ALA A 106 -13.02 21.08 -9.49
CA ALA A 106 -12.31 22.21 -10.08
C ALA A 106 -12.02 21.97 -11.57
N LYS A 107 -11.54 20.76 -11.92
CA LYS A 107 -11.30 20.37 -13.32
C LYS A 107 -12.58 20.37 -14.15
N GLN A 108 -13.68 19.83 -13.62
CA GLN A 108 -14.97 19.83 -14.33
C GLN A 108 -15.51 21.22 -14.61
N ILE A 109 -15.36 22.14 -13.65
CA ILE A 109 -15.77 23.54 -13.79
C ILE A 109 -14.89 24.22 -14.84
N GLN A 110 -13.57 24.05 -14.75
CA GLN A 110 -12.62 24.60 -15.72
C GLN A 110 -12.90 24.11 -17.15
N ASP A 111 -13.12 22.80 -17.34
CA ASP A 111 -13.41 22.24 -18.66
C ASP A 111 -14.75 22.74 -19.20
N GLY A 112 -15.74 22.96 -18.33
CA GLY A 112 -17.02 23.58 -18.69
C GLY A 112 -16.87 25.03 -19.16
N LEU A 113 -15.99 25.81 -18.53
CA LEU A 113 -15.69 27.20 -18.92
C LEU A 113 -14.91 27.28 -20.23
N ASN A 114 -13.98 26.34 -20.45
CA ASN A 114 -13.12 26.32 -21.63
C ASN A 114 -13.76 25.65 -22.86
N HIS A 115 -15.01 25.17 -22.74
CA HIS A 115 -15.70 24.39 -23.79
C HIS A 115 -14.90 23.17 -24.28
N THR A 116 -14.08 22.58 -23.42
CA THR A 116 -13.27 21.40 -23.75
C THR A 116 -14.17 20.17 -23.87
N LEU A 117 -13.99 19.37 -24.93
CA LEU A 117 -14.70 18.09 -25.07
C LEU A 117 -14.33 17.17 -23.91
N LYS A 118 -15.34 16.72 -23.16
CA LYS A 118 -15.17 15.77 -22.07
C LYS A 118 -15.00 14.36 -22.65
N GLN A 119 -13.93 13.68 -22.25
CA GLN A 119 -13.80 12.26 -22.55
C GLN A 119 -14.78 11.48 -21.67
N GLU A 120 -15.87 11.00 -22.28
CA GLU A 120 -16.87 10.19 -21.58
C GLU A 120 -16.48 8.71 -21.60
N TYR A 121 -16.18 8.17 -20.44
CA TYR A 121 -15.98 6.74 -20.25
C TYR A 121 -17.29 6.10 -19.79
N LYS A 122 -17.76 5.09 -20.54
CA LYS A 122 -18.95 4.30 -20.20
C LYS A 122 -18.62 2.82 -20.23
N PHE A 123 -18.57 2.22 -19.05
CA PHE A 123 -18.39 0.78 -18.87
C PHE A 123 -19.64 0.20 -18.21
N LYS A 124 -20.03 -1.01 -18.61
CA LYS A 124 -21.18 -1.72 -18.05
C LYS A 124 -20.77 -2.71 -16.96
N THR A 125 -19.58 -3.29 -17.08
CA THR A 125 -19.08 -4.34 -16.18
C THR A 125 -17.63 -4.11 -15.80
N LEU A 126 -17.20 -4.73 -14.70
CA LEU A 126 -15.80 -4.70 -14.26
C LEU A 126 -14.89 -5.45 -15.24
N VAL A 127 -15.40 -6.52 -15.87
CA VAL A 127 -14.69 -7.24 -16.92
C VAL A 127 -14.34 -6.33 -18.10
N GLU A 128 -15.30 -5.54 -18.60
CA GLU A 128 -15.06 -4.57 -19.70
C GLU A 128 -13.95 -3.57 -19.35
N VAL A 129 -13.90 -3.11 -18.10
CA VAL A 129 -12.86 -2.20 -17.61
C VAL A 129 -11.49 -2.87 -17.65
N LEU A 130 -11.37 -4.08 -17.11
CA LEU A 130 -10.09 -4.79 -17.08
C LEU A 130 -9.63 -5.18 -18.50
N GLU A 131 -10.54 -5.58 -19.39
CA GLU A 131 -10.22 -5.81 -20.79
C GLU A 131 -9.72 -4.54 -21.49
N TYR A 132 -10.35 -3.40 -21.24
CA TYR A 132 -9.89 -2.11 -21.74
C TYR A 132 -8.48 -1.79 -21.24
N LEU A 133 -8.22 -1.92 -19.93
CA LEU A 133 -6.92 -1.65 -19.33
C LEU A 133 -5.83 -2.61 -19.81
N LEU A 134 -6.18 -3.87 -20.08
CA LEU A 134 -5.26 -4.86 -20.64
C LEU A 134 -4.91 -4.57 -22.10
N LYS A 135 -5.84 -4.01 -22.89
CA LYS A 135 -5.59 -3.62 -24.29
C LYS A 135 -4.72 -2.38 -24.46
N LEU A 136 -4.58 -1.56 -23.41
CA LEU A 136 -3.67 -0.41 -23.45
C LEU A 136 -2.23 -0.88 -23.65
N GLU A 137 -1.47 -0.09 -24.43
CA GLU A 137 -0.02 -0.27 -24.57
C GLU A 137 0.66 -0.34 -23.19
N ASP A 138 1.62 -1.24 -23.04
CA ASP A 138 2.38 -1.41 -21.81
C ASP A 138 3.42 -0.29 -21.69
N LYS A 139 2.96 0.86 -21.21
CA LYS A 139 3.76 2.05 -20.96
C LYS A 139 3.27 2.78 -19.71
N HIS A 140 4.11 3.65 -19.16
CA HIS A 140 3.68 4.53 -18.09
C HIS A 140 2.59 5.49 -18.59
N VAL A 141 1.38 5.37 -18.04
CA VAL A 141 0.21 6.18 -18.40
C VAL A 141 -0.29 6.93 -17.18
N ILE A 142 -0.58 8.22 -17.34
CA ILE A 142 -1.27 9.02 -16.34
C ILE A 142 -2.75 9.05 -16.72
N PHE A 143 -3.59 8.40 -15.90
CA PHE A 143 -5.02 8.36 -16.13
C PHE A 143 -5.69 9.66 -15.66
N ASP A 144 -6.64 10.15 -16.46
CA ASP A 144 -7.40 11.33 -16.10
C ASP A 144 -8.45 11.05 -15.00
N LEU A 145 -8.87 12.09 -14.28
CA LEU A 145 -9.86 11.96 -13.20
C LEU A 145 -11.26 11.57 -13.71
N ASN A 146 -11.61 11.81 -14.98
CA ASN A 146 -12.90 11.38 -15.53
C ASN A 146 -12.99 9.86 -15.55
N LEU A 147 -11.90 9.18 -15.93
CA LEU A 147 -11.82 7.72 -15.89
C LEU A 147 -11.99 7.22 -14.45
N VAL A 148 -11.27 7.79 -13.49
CA VAL A 148 -11.37 7.37 -12.07
C VAL A 148 -12.82 7.49 -11.57
N PHE A 149 -13.50 8.59 -11.87
CA PHE A 149 -14.89 8.81 -11.47
C PHE A 149 -15.92 7.98 -12.26
N ALA A 150 -15.62 7.63 -13.52
CA ALA A 150 -16.42 6.66 -14.26
C ALA A 150 -16.37 5.28 -13.60
N LEU A 151 -15.15 4.84 -13.21
CA LEU A 151 -14.93 3.58 -12.51
C LEU A 151 -15.57 3.55 -11.12
N ARG A 152 -15.47 4.65 -10.35
CA ARG A 152 -16.10 4.77 -9.02
C ARG A 152 -17.63 4.61 -9.05
N ARG A 153 -18.27 5.02 -10.16
CA ARG A 153 -19.72 4.92 -10.37
C ARG A 153 -20.17 3.55 -10.89
N LEU A 154 -19.23 2.71 -11.31
CA LEU A 154 -19.52 1.39 -11.83
C LEU A 154 -20.19 0.54 -10.76
N LYS A 155 -21.27 -0.15 -11.16
CA LYS A 155 -21.98 -1.09 -10.29
C LYS A 155 -21.76 -2.50 -10.83
N TYR A 156 -21.22 -3.38 -10.00
CA TYR A 156 -20.95 -4.76 -10.34
C TYR A 156 -21.32 -5.70 -9.17
N GLY A 157 -21.57 -6.97 -9.50
CA GLY A 157 -21.94 -8.01 -8.54
C GLY A 157 -20.83 -9.03 -8.31
N LYS A 158 -21.06 -9.99 -7.40
CA LYS A 158 -20.08 -11.03 -7.05
C LYS A 158 -19.56 -11.84 -8.26
N LYS A 159 -20.46 -12.25 -9.15
CA LYS A 159 -20.12 -13.02 -10.36
C LYS A 159 -19.20 -12.25 -11.32
N ASP A 160 -19.32 -10.92 -11.34
CA ASP A 160 -18.47 -10.06 -12.18
C ASP A 160 -17.07 -9.97 -11.57
N ILE A 161 -16.97 -9.85 -10.24
CA ILE A 161 -15.68 -9.86 -9.51
C ILE A 161 -14.93 -11.17 -9.73
N GLU A 162 -15.60 -12.33 -9.66
CA GLU A 162 -14.96 -13.64 -9.88
C GLU A 162 -14.33 -13.75 -11.28
N LYS A 163 -15.04 -13.29 -12.31
CA LYS A 163 -14.51 -13.23 -13.68
C LYS A 163 -13.40 -12.19 -13.82
N ALA A 164 -13.57 -11.04 -13.18
CA ALA A 164 -12.60 -9.97 -13.17
C ALA A 164 -11.28 -10.38 -12.51
N LEU A 165 -11.28 -11.25 -11.50
CA LEU A 165 -10.06 -11.73 -10.85
C LEU A 165 -9.10 -12.44 -11.83
N ILE A 166 -9.64 -13.19 -12.80
CA ILE A 166 -8.86 -13.85 -13.86
C ILE A 166 -8.15 -12.82 -14.75
N LEU A 167 -8.80 -11.69 -15.03
CA LEU A 167 -8.20 -10.59 -15.79
C LEU A 167 -7.27 -9.73 -14.93
N PHE A 168 -7.59 -9.58 -13.65
CA PHE A 168 -6.79 -8.84 -12.70
C PHE A 168 -5.40 -9.45 -12.54
N GLU A 169 -5.31 -10.79 -12.55
CA GLU A 169 -4.03 -11.51 -12.61
C GLU A 169 -3.13 -11.01 -13.74
N LYS A 170 -3.71 -10.83 -14.94
CA LYS A 170 -2.99 -10.41 -16.16
C LYS A 170 -2.37 -9.02 -16.05
N ILE A 171 -2.84 -8.18 -15.12
CA ILE A 171 -2.27 -6.85 -14.89
C ILE A 171 -0.85 -6.96 -14.29
N PHE A 172 -0.61 -7.93 -13.42
CA PHE A 172 0.70 -8.11 -12.79
C PHE A 172 1.77 -8.63 -13.76
N TYR A 173 1.36 -9.18 -14.91
CA TYR A 173 2.27 -9.57 -15.98
C TYR A 173 2.71 -8.39 -16.87
N LYS A 174 2.02 -7.24 -16.81
CA LYS A 174 2.48 -6.03 -17.49
C LYS A 174 3.70 -5.46 -16.79
N ARG A 175 4.63 -4.90 -17.57
CA ARG A 175 5.77 -4.15 -17.03
C ARG A 175 5.27 -2.96 -16.23
N HIS A 176 4.33 -2.18 -16.77
CA HIS A 176 3.78 -0.98 -16.15
C HIS A 176 2.43 -1.25 -15.48
N SER A 177 2.45 -2.08 -14.44
CA SER A 177 1.25 -2.42 -13.65
C SER A 177 0.90 -1.33 -12.62
N PHE A 178 1.89 -0.54 -12.17
CA PHE A 178 1.72 0.53 -11.18
C PHE A 178 0.56 1.48 -11.53
N CYS A 179 0.56 2.02 -12.75
CA CYS A 179 -0.44 3.00 -13.16
C CYS A 179 -1.86 2.41 -13.15
N VAL A 180 -2.00 1.16 -13.56
CA VAL A 180 -3.28 0.44 -13.58
C VAL A 180 -3.77 0.14 -12.17
N LEU A 181 -2.88 -0.38 -11.30
CA LEU A 181 -3.21 -0.64 -9.90
C LEU A 181 -3.56 0.64 -9.16
N LYS A 182 -2.90 1.76 -9.48
CA LYS A 182 -3.17 3.07 -8.87
C LYS A 182 -4.54 3.60 -9.27
N LEU A 183 -4.92 3.46 -10.55
CA LEU A 183 -6.27 3.74 -11.02
C LEU A 183 -7.33 2.91 -10.30
N LEU A 184 -7.07 1.60 -10.08
CA LEU A 184 -7.99 0.72 -9.36
C LEU A 184 -8.06 1.07 -7.86
N LEU A 185 -6.97 1.52 -7.25
CA LEU A 185 -6.95 2.03 -5.88
C LEU A 185 -7.79 3.31 -5.76
N ASP A 186 -7.54 4.29 -6.63
CA ASP A 186 -8.18 5.61 -6.56
C ASP A 186 -9.67 5.56 -6.89
N SER A 187 -10.09 4.65 -7.77
CA SER A 187 -11.51 4.38 -8.05
C SER A 187 -12.21 3.57 -6.96
N GLY A 188 -11.46 2.93 -6.06
CA GLY A 188 -11.97 2.06 -5.00
C GLY A 188 -12.23 0.62 -5.42
N ILE A 189 -12.07 0.28 -6.71
CA ILE A 189 -12.28 -1.08 -7.24
C ILE A 189 -11.29 -2.09 -6.65
N LEU A 190 -10.06 -1.64 -6.34
CA LEU A 190 -9.03 -2.50 -5.74
C LEU A 190 -9.48 -3.11 -4.40
N LYS A 191 -10.42 -2.48 -3.69
CA LYS A 191 -11.05 -3.05 -2.49
C LYS A 191 -11.64 -4.44 -2.73
N ASP A 192 -12.31 -4.61 -3.85
CA ASP A 192 -13.07 -5.80 -4.16
C ASP A 192 -12.19 -6.87 -4.81
N LEU A 193 -11.18 -6.44 -5.59
CA LEU A 193 -10.20 -7.30 -6.23
C LEU A 193 -9.14 -7.80 -5.24
N CYS A 194 -8.60 -6.93 -4.38
CA CYS A 194 -7.58 -7.23 -3.37
C CYS A 194 -8.06 -6.84 -1.96
N LYS A 195 -9.01 -7.62 -1.42
CA LYS A 195 -9.57 -7.37 -0.08
C LYS A 195 -8.53 -7.26 1.05
N PRO A 196 -7.48 -8.11 1.11
CA PRO A 196 -6.48 -8.02 2.17
C PRO A 196 -5.76 -6.66 2.20
N PHE A 197 -5.49 -6.08 1.03
CA PHE A 197 -4.84 -4.77 0.93
C PHE A 197 -5.74 -3.62 1.41
N TRP A 198 -7.06 -3.76 1.40
CA TRP A 198 -7.92 -2.63 1.76
C TRP A 198 -7.83 -2.23 3.24
N THR A 199 -7.40 -3.14 4.12
CA THR A 199 -7.30 -2.84 5.56
C THR A 199 -6.22 -1.83 5.89
N VAL A 200 -5.19 -1.72 5.05
CA VAL A 200 -4.01 -0.87 5.26
C VAL A 200 -4.09 0.46 4.54
N ARG A 201 -5.18 0.71 3.79
CA ARG A 201 -5.37 1.98 3.09
C ARG A 201 -5.42 3.14 4.08
N PHE A 202 -4.57 4.14 3.88
CA PHE A 202 -4.38 5.29 4.78
C PHE A 202 -3.89 4.93 6.18
N LEU A 203 -3.39 3.72 6.42
CA LEU A 203 -2.77 3.39 7.70
C LEU A 203 -1.42 4.12 7.77
N SER A 204 -1.20 4.88 8.83
CA SER A 204 0.01 5.68 8.99
C SER A 204 1.18 4.81 9.39
N ASP A 205 2.34 5.07 8.80
CA ASP A 205 3.62 4.72 9.39
C ASP A 205 4.01 5.88 10.31
N GLU A 206 4.09 5.65 11.62
CA GLU A 206 4.38 6.72 12.60
C GLU A 206 5.82 7.26 12.47
N GLU A 207 6.72 6.47 11.88
CA GLU A 207 8.12 6.82 11.67
C GLU A 207 8.38 7.38 10.27
N GLY A 208 7.42 7.22 9.36
CA GLY A 208 7.54 7.52 7.94
C GLY A 208 6.76 8.76 7.47
N ASN A 209 7.08 9.21 6.25
CA ASN A 209 6.35 10.33 5.61
C ASN A 209 5.11 9.89 4.83
N TYR A 210 4.92 8.58 4.64
CA TYR A 210 3.91 8.01 3.76
C TYR A 210 3.13 6.94 4.49
N SER A 211 1.83 6.87 4.20
CA SER A 211 0.97 5.77 4.64
C SER A 211 1.40 4.45 3.99
N PHE A 212 1.13 3.32 4.64
CA PHE A 212 1.59 2.00 4.18
C PHE A 212 1.15 1.66 2.75
N ASP A 213 -0.08 2.03 2.35
CA ASP A 213 -0.54 1.85 0.98
C ASP A 213 0.25 2.72 -0.01
N GLU A 214 0.58 3.96 0.32
CA GLU A 214 1.43 4.80 -0.52
C GLU A 214 2.85 4.24 -0.66
N GLN A 215 3.44 3.74 0.43
CA GLN A 215 4.78 3.13 0.40
C GLN A 215 4.85 1.96 -0.59
N VAL A 216 3.83 1.10 -0.59
CA VAL A 216 3.74 -0.04 -1.52
C VAL A 216 3.68 0.41 -2.97
N PHE A 217 2.88 1.44 -3.27
CA PHE A 217 2.76 1.97 -4.62
C PHE A 217 4.04 2.66 -5.09
N LEU A 218 4.73 3.39 -4.21
CA LEU A 218 6.04 3.97 -4.50
C LEU A 218 7.10 2.88 -4.76
N MET A 219 7.12 1.84 -3.93
CA MET A 219 8.00 0.68 -4.10
C MET A 219 7.74 -0.03 -5.43
N LEU A 220 6.47 -0.23 -5.79
CA LEU A 220 6.11 -0.86 -7.06
C LEU A 220 6.58 -0.02 -8.26
N SER A 221 6.41 1.30 -8.19
CA SER A 221 6.90 2.20 -9.24
C SER A 221 8.42 2.13 -9.41
N GLU A 222 9.18 2.07 -8.31
CA GLU A 222 10.64 1.91 -8.37
C GLU A 222 11.02 0.52 -8.89
N PHE A 223 10.33 -0.55 -8.45
CA PHE A 223 10.56 -1.90 -8.97
C PHE A 223 10.41 -1.98 -10.49
N GLU A 224 9.34 -1.41 -11.05
CA GLU A 224 9.08 -1.42 -12.51
C GLU A 224 10.10 -0.59 -13.31
N LYS A 225 10.67 0.45 -12.67
CA LYS A 225 11.71 1.29 -13.27
C LYS A 225 13.03 0.52 -13.39
N TYR A 226 13.44 -0.17 -12.32
CA TYR A 226 14.72 -0.89 -12.25
C TYR A 226 14.66 -2.32 -12.78
N GLU A 227 13.49 -2.79 -13.23
CA GLU A 227 13.27 -4.16 -13.72
C GLU A 227 14.26 -4.58 -14.82
N ASP A 228 14.64 -3.63 -15.69
CA ASP A 228 15.61 -3.82 -16.76
C ASP A 228 17.00 -3.22 -16.45
N GLU A 229 17.20 -2.61 -15.29
CA GLU A 229 18.48 -2.00 -14.92
C GLU A 229 19.30 -2.90 -13.99
N LEU A 230 18.63 -3.65 -13.11
CA LEU A 230 19.28 -4.50 -12.11
C LEU A 230 19.34 -5.95 -12.58
N GLU A 231 20.56 -6.50 -12.63
CA GLU A 231 20.83 -7.84 -13.16
C GLU A 231 19.99 -8.94 -12.49
N ILE A 232 19.80 -8.87 -11.16
CA ILE A 232 18.99 -9.84 -10.41
C ILE A 232 17.52 -9.82 -10.85
N LEU A 233 16.98 -8.65 -11.24
CA LEU A 233 15.59 -8.50 -11.69
C LEU A 233 15.42 -8.92 -13.15
N GLN A 234 16.43 -8.69 -13.99
CA GLN A 234 16.45 -9.13 -15.38
C GLN A 234 16.42 -10.66 -15.51
N LYS A 235 17.09 -11.36 -14.58
CA LYS A 235 17.15 -12.84 -14.55
C LYS A 235 15.81 -13.48 -14.19
N LEU A 236 14.89 -12.74 -13.58
CA LEU A 236 13.60 -13.27 -13.15
C LEU A 236 12.72 -13.64 -14.33
N LYS A 237 12.10 -14.81 -14.24
CA LYS A 237 11.07 -15.26 -15.18
C LYS A 237 9.80 -14.45 -15.02
N THR A 238 8.95 -14.53 -16.02
CA THR A 238 7.66 -13.83 -16.07
C THR A 238 6.77 -14.09 -14.85
N ASP A 239 6.64 -15.35 -14.42
CA ASP A 239 5.84 -15.73 -13.24
C ASP A 239 6.48 -15.22 -11.93
N GLU A 240 7.82 -15.19 -11.85
CA GLU A 240 8.57 -14.70 -10.70
C GLU A 240 8.38 -13.18 -10.55
N LYS A 241 8.45 -12.43 -11.65
CA LYS A 241 8.17 -10.99 -11.67
C LYS A 241 6.73 -10.69 -11.25
N MET A 242 5.77 -11.44 -11.79
CA MET A 242 4.35 -11.31 -11.47
C MET A 242 4.11 -11.52 -9.96
N ILE A 243 4.64 -12.60 -9.38
CA ILE A 243 4.43 -12.89 -7.97
C ILE A 243 5.13 -11.86 -7.07
N LEU A 244 6.28 -11.31 -7.48
CA LEU A 244 6.93 -10.23 -6.74
C LEU A 244 6.08 -8.96 -6.70
N LYS A 245 5.40 -8.58 -7.78
CA LYS A 245 4.48 -7.44 -7.77
C LYS A 245 3.31 -7.67 -6.81
N LEU A 246 2.82 -8.91 -6.70
CA LEU A 246 1.84 -9.28 -5.67
C LEU A 246 2.43 -9.23 -4.26
N VAL A 247 3.66 -9.69 -4.06
CA VAL A 247 4.37 -9.61 -2.78
C VAL A 247 4.55 -8.16 -2.34
N ILE A 248 4.94 -7.26 -3.25
CA ILE A 248 5.02 -5.82 -3.02
C ILE A 248 3.65 -5.27 -2.64
N LEU A 249 2.59 -5.61 -3.40
CA LEU A 249 1.24 -5.15 -3.08
C LEU A 249 0.82 -5.56 -1.67
N LEU A 250 1.09 -6.81 -1.28
CA LEU A 250 0.70 -7.34 0.03
C LEU A 250 1.65 -6.92 1.16
N SER A 251 2.83 -6.34 0.87
CA SER A 251 3.85 -6.04 1.90
C SER A 251 3.44 -4.98 2.91
N ALA A 252 2.41 -4.18 2.61
CA ALA A 252 1.82 -3.25 3.56
C ALA A 252 0.99 -3.94 4.66
N ILE A 253 0.62 -5.22 4.49
CA ILE A 253 -0.18 -5.94 5.46
C ILE A 253 0.67 -6.32 6.66
N GLU A 254 0.37 -5.70 7.80
CA GLU A 254 0.91 -6.09 9.09
C GLU A 254 -0.01 -7.12 9.76
N SER A 255 0.59 -8.10 10.44
CA SER A 255 -0.15 -9.09 11.23
C SER A 255 0.67 -9.52 12.43
N GLU A 256 -0.01 -9.86 13.52
CA GLU A 256 0.59 -10.22 14.81
C GLU A 256 1.55 -11.42 14.72
N ASN A 257 1.38 -12.32 13.73
CA ASN A 257 2.29 -13.44 13.55
C ASN A 257 2.47 -13.87 12.09
N GLU A 258 3.62 -14.48 11.82
CA GLU A 258 4.01 -14.98 10.49
C GLU A 258 3.03 -16.04 9.93
N ILE A 259 2.35 -16.79 10.80
CA ILE A 259 1.37 -17.81 10.40
C ILE A 259 0.17 -17.16 9.74
N SER A 260 -0.32 -16.07 10.32
CA SER A 260 -1.46 -15.31 9.81
C SER A 260 -1.10 -14.62 8.50
N LEU A 261 0.10 -14.02 8.39
CA LEU A 261 0.61 -13.49 7.11
C LEU A 261 0.63 -14.56 6.02
N ALA A 262 1.16 -15.75 6.33
CA ALA A 262 1.19 -16.85 5.38
C ALA A 262 -0.21 -17.31 4.96
N GLY A 263 -1.14 -17.36 5.91
CA GLY A 263 -2.54 -17.68 5.65
C GLY A 263 -3.20 -16.67 4.70
N ILE A 264 -2.99 -15.38 4.93
CA ILE A 264 -3.51 -14.29 4.08
C ILE A 264 -2.93 -14.41 2.67
N TYR A 265 -1.62 -14.55 2.56
CA TYR A 265 -0.93 -14.69 1.28
C TYR A 265 -1.46 -15.89 0.50
N ARG A 266 -1.46 -17.10 1.09
CA ARG A 266 -1.91 -18.31 0.40
C ARG A 266 -3.39 -18.23 0.02
N ALA A 267 -4.25 -17.76 0.91
CA ALA A 267 -5.68 -17.62 0.63
C ALA A 267 -5.97 -16.62 -0.51
N TYR A 268 -5.09 -15.64 -0.70
CA TYR A 268 -5.22 -14.67 -1.78
C TYR A 268 -4.59 -15.16 -3.08
N CYS A 269 -3.33 -15.59 -3.05
CA CYS A 269 -2.57 -15.98 -4.24
C CYS A 269 -3.03 -17.31 -4.84
N SER A 270 -3.67 -18.21 -4.07
CA SER A 270 -4.31 -19.43 -4.60
C SER A 270 -5.47 -19.18 -5.56
N LYS A 271 -5.93 -17.93 -5.70
CA LYS A 271 -6.94 -17.53 -6.70
C LYS A 271 -6.36 -17.34 -8.10
N PHE A 272 -5.03 -17.30 -8.21
CA PHE A 272 -4.30 -17.11 -9.47
C PHE A 272 -3.76 -18.45 -9.96
N ASP A 273 -3.63 -18.60 -11.27
CA ASP A 273 -3.17 -19.82 -11.92
C ASP A 273 -1.63 -19.90 -11.92
N LEU A 274 -1.05 -20.06 -10.72
CA LEU A 274 0.39 -20.13 -10.50
C LEU A 274 0.83 -21.52 -10.04
N LYS A 275 2.02 -21.94 -10.50
CA LYS A 275 2.66 -23.15 -10.00
C LYS A 275 2.94 -23.02 -8.50
N ASN A 276 2.77 -24.12 -7.77
CA ASN A 276 2.98 -24.14 -6.32
C ASN A 276 4.41 -23.74 -5.91
N GLU A 277 5.41 -24.05 -6.75
CA GLU A 277 6.80 -23.63 -6.54
C GLU A 277 6.95 -22.10 -6.50
N ILE A 278 6.28 -21.38 -7.41
CA ILE A 278 6.30 -19.91 -7.47
C ILE A 278 5.55 -19.31 -6.27
N LEU A 279 4.44 -19.92 -5.86
CA LEU A 279 3.67 -19.49 -4.70
C LEU A 279 4.47 -19.61 -3.39
N GLU A 280 5.14 -20.74 -3.15
CA GLU A 280 5.95 -20.92 -1.94
C GLU A 280 7.22 -20.07 -1.97
N TRP A 281 7.81 -19.86 -3.15
CA TRP A 281 8.92 -18.90 -3.31
C TRP A 281 8.47 -17.46 -2.98
N GLY A 282 7.36 -17.00 -3.55
CA GLY A 282 6.81 -15.67 -3.26
C GLY A 282 6.43 -15.52 -1.78
N LEU A 283 5.90 -16.56 -1.14
CA LEU A 283 5.64 -16.56 0.30
C LEU A 283 6.91 -16.40 1.13
N LYS A 284 8.01 -17.05 0.74
CA LYS A 284 9.31 -16.89 1.42
C LYS A 284 9.79 -15.45 1.36
N ILE A 285 9.74 -14.82 0.19
CA ILE A 285 10.10 -13.41 0.03
C ILE A 285 9.16 -12.51 0.84
N PHE A 286 7.86 -12.77 0.79
CA PHE A 286 6.85 -12.01 1.53
C PHE A 286 7.09 -12.00 3.04
N LYS A 287 7.35 -13.18 3.64
CA LYS A 287 7.61 -13.29 5.09
C LYS A 287 8.86 -12.54 5.56
N ASN A 288 9.84 -12.41 4.67
CA ASN A 288 11.13 -11.81 5.00
C ASN A 288 11.28 -10.40 4.41
N ASN A 289 10.20 -9.79 3.92
CA ASN A 289 10.23 -8.51 3.18
C ASN A 289 10.83 -7.35 3.98
N ASN A 290 10.68 -7.34 5.30
CA ASN A 290 11.19 -6.32 6.22
C ASN A 290 12.41 -6.80 6.99
N ALA A 291 12.86 -8.05 6.82
CA ALA A 291 13.93 -8.64 7.62
C ALA A 291 15.23 -7.82 7.55
N LEU A 292 15.65 -7.42 6.36
CA LEU A 292 16.88 -6.62 6.22
C LEU A 292 16.71 -5.19 6.77
N LYS A 293 15.54 -4.58 6.62
CA LYS A 293 15.23 -3.27 7.21
C LYS A 293 15.34 -3.34 8.74
N ASP A 294 14.66 -4.32 9.35
CA ASP A 294 14.66 -4.51 10.80
C ASP A 294 16.08 -4.75 11.33
N LEU A 295 16.89 -5.54 10.63
CA LEU A 295 18.29 -5.76 11.02
C LEU A 295 19.13 -4.49 10.94
N VAL A 296 18.95 -3.67 9.90
CA VAL A 296 19.67 -2.40 9.74
C VAL A 296 19.26 -1.38 10.81
N GLU A 297 17.99 -1.35 11.21
CA GLU A 297 17.46 -0.35 12.13
C GLU A 297 17.58 -0.73 13.61
N LYS A 298 17.53 -2.02 13.95
CA LYS A 298 17.33 -2.48 15.34
C LYS A 298 18.46 -3.35 15.89
N GLU A 299 19.32 -3.91 15.05
CA GLU A 299 20.28 -4.94 15.44
C GLU A 299 21.73 -4.55 15.16
N ASP A 300 22.67 -5.24 15.81
CA ASP A 300 24.10 -5.14 15.47
C ASP A 300 24.43 -6.03 14.27
N ILE A 301 24.58 -5.42 13.09
CA ILE A 301 24.89 -6.10 11.83
C ILE A 301 26.27 -6.79 11.80
N TYR A 302 27.13 -6.55 12.79
CA TYR A 302 28.41 -7.23 12.94
C TYR A 302 28.33 -8.48 13.83
N ASN A 303 27.18 -8.71 14.48
CA ASN A 303 26.99 -9.89 15.31
C ASN A 303 26.83 -11.15 14.45
N PRO A 304 27.75 -12.14 14.55
CA PRO A 304 27.68 -13.36 13.74
C PRO A 304 26.40 -14.16 13.94
N ILE A 305 25.76 -14.08 15.12
CA ILE A 305 24.50 -14.78 15.42
C ILE A 305 23.35 -14.20 14.60
N VAL A 306 23.31 -12.87 14.48
CA VAL A 306 22.29 -12.14 13.72
C VAL A 306 22.41 -12.47 12.23
N VAL A 307 23.63 -12.40 11.70
CA VAL A 307 23.93 -12.74 10.30
C VAL A 307 23.60 -14.21 10.00
N SER A 308 23.99 -15.13 10.89
CA SER A 308 23.71 -16.55 10.73
C SER A 308 22.22 -16.87 10.74
N SER A 309 21.43 -16.20 11.59
CA SER A 309 19.97 -16.31 11.62
C SER A 309 19.35 -15.88 10.29
N LEU A 310 19.79 -14.75 9.72
CA LEU A 310 19.35 -14.29 8.39
C LEU A 310 19.67 -15.32 7.30
N VAL A 311 20.92 -15.77 7.23
CA VAL A 311 21.39 -16.76 6.24
C VAL A 311 20.54 -18.03 6.30
N SER A 312 20.27 -18.54 7.51
CA SER A 312 19.45 -19.75 7.71
C SER A 312 18.00 -19.60 7.23
N LYS A 313 17.42 -18.39 7.30
CA LYS A 313 16.04 -18.13 6.86
C LYS A 313 15.90 -18.06 5.34
N LEU A 314 16.94 -17.61 4.64
CA LEU A 314 16.89 -17.35 3.19
C LEU A 314 17.33 -18.53 2.34
N GLU A 315 18.08 -19.47 2.94
CA GLU A 315 18.55 -20.75 2.39
C GLU A 315 19.54 -20.64 1.23
N ASN A 316 19.46 -19.61 0.39
CA ASN A 316 20.39 -19.42 -0.73
C ASN A 316 20.74 -17.94 -0.96
N LEU A 317 21.83 -17.74 -1.70
CA LEU A 317 22.37 -16.42 -2.04
C LEU A 317 21.42 -15.60 -2.92
N GLU A 318 20.73 -16.23 -3.88
CA GLU A 318 19.81 -15.55 -4.79
C GLU A 318 18.66 -14.87 -4.03
N ASN A 319 18.10 -15.53 -3.01
CA ASN A 319 17.04 -14.95 -2.17
C ASN A 319 17.57 -13.77 -1.33
N LEU A 320 18.82 -13.84 -0.86
CA LEU A 320 19.47 -12.74 -0.14
C LEU A 320 19.65 -11.52 -1.06
N GLU A 321 20.20 -11.72 -2.26
CA GLU A 321 20.42 -10.63 -3.21
C GLU A 321 19.10 -10.00 -3.69
N LEU A 322 18.06 -10.83 -3.86
CA LEU A 322 16.73 -10.33 -4.20
C LEU A 322 16.11 -9.52 -3.07
N LEU A 323 16.15 -10.02 -1.82
CA LEU A 323 15.63 -9.27 -0.68
C LEU A 323 16.40 -7.99 -0.42
N TYR A 324 17.72 -8.01 -0.59
CA TYR A 324 18.54 -6.81 -0.55
C TYR A 324 18.05 -5.80 -1.60
N THR A 325 17.84 -6.24 -2.83
CA THR A 325 17.37 -5.39 -3.93
C THR A 325 16.00 -4.79 -3.63
N LEU A 326 15.04 -5.59 -3.14
CA LEU A 326 13.72 -5.09 -2.75
C LEU A 326 13.80 -4.10 -1.58
N THR A 327 14.64 -4.37 -0.58
CA THR A 327 14.86 -3.47 0.56
C THR A 327 15.48 -2.15 0.12
N TRP A 328 16.46 -2.22 -0.79
CA TRP A 328 17.12 -1.06 -1.37
C TRP A 328 16.15 -0.22 -2.20
N LEU A 329 15.32 -0.85 -3.04
CA LEU A 329 14.30 -0.16 -3.83
C LEU A 329 13.26 0.52 -2.94
N LYS A 330 12.79 -0.15 -1.88
CA LYS A 330 11.88 0.44 -0.90
C LYS A 330 12.52 1.65 -0.20
N ALA A 331 13.75 1.51 0.28
CA ALA A 331 14.47 2.61 0.93
C ALA A 331 14.68 3.80 -0.02
N LYS A 332 14.97 3.53 -1.29
CA LYS A 332 15.08 4.55 -2.34
C LYS A 332 13.75 5.26 -2.61
N ALA A 333 12.67 4.50 -2.77
CA ALA A 333 11.33 5.03 -2.97
C ALA A 333 10.90 5.97 -1.83
N LEU A 334 11.34 5.67 -0.60
CA LEU A 334 11.03 6.42 0.61
C LEU A 334 12.07 7.49 0.96
N ASN A 335 13.09 7.71 0.11
CA ASN A 335 14.17 8.70 0.30
C ASN A 335 14.96 8.53 1.61
N TYR A 336 15.32 7.29 1.93
CA TYR A 336 16.19 7.00 3.07
C TYR A 336 17.56 7.66 2.91
N ASN A 337 18.23 7.92 4.04
CA ASN A 337 19.51 8.62 4.05
C ASN A 337 20.67 7.72 3.57
N ALA A 338 21.80 8.35 3.25
CA ALA A 338 23.00 7.64 2.78
C ALA A 338 23.60 6.68 3.82
N PHE A 339 23.36 6.90 5.12
CA PHE A 339 23.84 6.00 6.17
C PHE A 339 23.14 4.65 6.11
N TYR A 340 21.81 4.63 5.93
CA TYR A 340 21.04 3.40 5.78
C TYR A 340 21.59 2.52 4.66
N PHE A 341 21.86 3.08 3.48
CA PHE A 341 22.40 2.33 2.35
C PHE A 341 23.77 1.71 2.66
N ARG A 342 24.68 2.44 3.31
CA ARG A 342 26.00 1.90 3.69
C ARG A 342 25.89 0.73 4.67
N VAL A 343 24.97 0.80 5.62
CA VAL A 343 24.75 -0.27 6.60
C VAL A 343 24.11 -1.49 5.91
N LEU A 344 23.16 -1.27 5.00
CA LEU A 344 22.54 -2.31 4.19
C LEU A 344 23.56 -3.03 3.29
N ASP A 345 24.46 -2.29 2.64
CA ASP A 345 25.55 -2.85 1.82
C ASP A 345 26.49 -3.70 2.69
N LYS A 346 26.85 -3.21 3.87
CA LYS A 346 27.69 -3.95 4.82
C LYS A 346 27.02 -5.23 5.33
N LEU A 347 25.70 -5.18 5.60
CA LEU A 347 24.92 -6.35 5.98
C LEU A 347 24.92 -7.40 4.87
N LEU A 348 24.77 -6.99 3.61
CA LEU A 348 24.86 -7.90 2.46
C LEU A 348 26.23 -8.56 2.38
N GLU A 349 27.32 -7.79 2.49
CA GLU A 349 28.70 -8.33 2.48
C GLU A 349 28.90 -9.38 3.57
N ASN A 350 28.49 -9.08 4.81
CA ASN A 350 28.62 -9.99 5.94
C ASN A 350 27.79 -11.26 5.73
N ALA A 351 26.56 -11.13 5.22
CA ALA A 351 25.68 -12.26 4.94
C ALA A 351 26.21 -13.13 3.79
N LYS A 352 26.84 -12.54 2.76
CA LYS A 352 27.49 -13.29 1.67
C LYS A 352 28.62 -14.17 2.18
N GLN A 353 29.48 -13.65 3.06
CA GLN A 353 30.54 -14.44 3.71
C GLN A 353 29.96 -15.61 4.51
N GLY A 354 28.81 -15.42 5.16
CA GLY A 354 28.11 -16.48 5.89
C GLY A 354 27.56 -17.61 4.99
N PHE A 355 27.38 -17.39 3.69
CA PHE A 355 26.98 -18.42 2.73
C PHE A 355 28.18 -19.18 2.15
N GLU A 356 29.37 -18.58 2.12
CA GLU A 356 30.61 -19.21 1.62
C GLU A 356 31.21 -20.20 2.65
N ASP A 357 30.87 -20.06 3.92
CA ASP A 357 31.34 -20.94 5.00
C ASP A 357 30.34 -22.09 5.23
N GLU A 358 30.43 -23.16 4.42
CA GLU A 358 29.50 -24.31 4.41
C GLU A 358 29.26 -24.94 5.80
N ASN A 359 30.24 -24.86 6.71
CA ASN A 359 30.12 -25.39 8.07
C ASN A 359 29.14 -24.60 8.96
N LEU A 360 29.00 -23.29 8.73
CA LEU A 360 28.09 -22.43 9.51
C LEU A 360 26.62 -22.66 9.14
N LEU A 361 26.33 -23.01 7.88
CA LEU A 361 24.97 -23.30 7.40
C LEU A 361 24.35 -24.53 8.08
N GLU A 362 25.10 -25.64 8.19
CA GLU A 362 24.60 -26.85 8.84
C GLU A 362 24.39 -26.67 10.35
N GLU A 363 25.33 -26.01 11.05
CA GLU A 363 25.20 -25.78 12.49
C GLU A 363 24.08 -24.79 12.82
N SER A 364 23.95 -23.70 12.08
CA SER A 364 22.92 -22.69 12.31
C SER A 364 21.51 -23.22 12.06
N ALA A 365 21.30 -23.97 10.96
CA ALA A 365 20.03 -24.65 10.70
C ALA A 365 19.68 -25.68 11.80
N ARG A 366 20.68 -26.41 12.32
CA ARG A 366 20.49 -27.33 13.46
C ARG A 366 20.18 -26.57 14.76
N ARG A 367 20.80 -25.41 14.99
CA ARG A 367 20.63 -24.58 16.18
C ARG A 367 19.27 -23.89 16.21
N VAL A 368 18.82 -23.31 15.10
CA VAL A 368 17.49 -22.71 14.95
C VAL A 368 16.38 -23.76 15.14
N LYS A 369 16.55 -24.97 14.59
CA LYS A 369 15.62 -26.08 14.86
C LYS A 369 15.58 -26.45 16.35
N LYS A 370 16.74 -26.52 17.02
CA LYS A 370 16.80 -26.77 18.47
C LYS A 370 16.14 -25.63 19.27
N GLU A 371 16.40 -24.37 18.95
CA GLU A 371 15.78 -23.22 19.63
C GLU A 371 14.26 -23.17 19.43
N LEU A 372 13.77 -23.39 18.22
CA LEU A 372 12.33 -23.46 17.95
C LEU A 372 11.66 -24.64 18.68
N THR A 373 12.39 -25.74 18.85
CA THR A 373 11.93 -26.90 19.63
C THR A 373 11.91 -26.59 21.13
N LEU A 374 12.92 -25.88 21.64
CA LEU A 374 13.01 -25.45 23.03
C LEU A 374 11.94 -24.41 23.39
N LYS A 375 11.69 -23.42 22.51
CA LYS A 375 10.61 -22.43 22.67
C LYS A 375 9.20 -23.05 22.67
N ARG A 376 9.05 -24.26 22.10
CA ARG A 376 7.80 -25.05 22.12
C ARG A 376 7.73 -26.04 23.28
N SER A 377 8.80 -26.18 24.07
CA SER A 377 8.83 -27.10 25.21
C SER A 377 8.14 -26.47 26.43
N LYS A 378 7.50 -27.31 27.26
CA LYS A 378 6.77 -26.86 28.47
C LYS A 378 7.62 -26.02 29.42
N ILE A 379 8.92 -26.26 29.48
CA ILE A 379 9.87 -25.58 30.38
C ILE A 379 10.09 -24.11 29.99
N PHE A 380 9.79 -23.71 28.75
CA PHE A 380 9.95 -22.33 28.26
C PHE A 380 8.62 -21.56 28.20
N LEU A 381 7.49 -22.25 28.41
CA LEU A 381 6.13 -21.69 28.40
C LEU A 381 5.53 -21.54 29.81
N GLU A 382 6.14 -22.18 30.81
CA GLU A 382 6.02 -21.86 32.24
C GLU A 382 7.02 -20.77 32.61
#